data_AF-A0A9N8VQY3-F1
#
_entry.id   AF-A0A9N8VQY3-F1
#
_cell.length_a   1.000
_cell.length_b   1.000
_cell.length_c   1.000
_cell.angle_alpha   90.00
_cell.angle_beta   90.00
_cell.angle_gamma   90.00
#
_symmetry.space_group_name_H-M   'P 1'
#
loop_
_entity.id
_entity.type
_entity.pdbx_description
1 polymer ?
#
loop_
_entity_poly.entity_id
_entity_poly.type
_entity_poly.pdbx_seq_one_letter_code
_entity_poly.pdbx_strand_id
1 'polypeptide(L)'
;MRFMVVCGSSESLSRKQQLAHKFFEETEELSPRIIEIIKTEMMYNNKKYKYAIASFPFLLYKWYSSLNKYLRDKVRGMAESKRVVYEKTAHDTSFRRTWDKEEFERRARERARQEREQQEDEDRKRKGIKPKYSESSIDEPPRDLLRARTERVILDANLNKTQVVQSTSIASKQPGFYCKECDCVVKDSVNYLDHINGKKHQRALGMSMKVERSTIDQIKAKFEHLKKKKEEEQQIYGKYAIEKCKENMQKFRTDATETTKENEGNFANITEVTLNFEKKGSWQTVIPNHFMYTG
;
A
#
# COMPACT_ATOMS: atom_id res chain seq x y z
N MET A 1 -23.90 28.91 58.84
CA MET A 1 -24.60 30.00 58.12
C MET A 1 -23.78 31.28 58.23
N ARG A 2 -23.19 31.77 57.13
CA ARG A 2 -22.84 33.20 56.93
C ARG A 2 -22.52 33.45 55.44
N PHE A 3 -23.36 34.26 54.80
CA PHE A 3 -23.28 34.87 53.45
C PHE A 3 -23.45 36.39 53.68
N MET A 4 -23.06 37.37 52.85
CA MET A 4 -22.20 37.53 51.63
C MET A 4 -21.77 39.03 51.58
N VAL A 5 -20.61 39.46 51.05
CA VAL A 5 -20.33 40.16 49.74
C VAL A 5 -18.96 40.86 50.01
N VAL A 6 -17.82 40.66 49.33
CA VAL A 6 -17.34 40.89 47.93
C VAL A 6 -16.89 42.35 47.63
N CYS A 7 -15.82 42.46 46.81
CA CYS A 7 -15.03 43.64 46.38
C CYS A 7 -14.04 44.23 47.42
N GLY A 8 -12.77 44.51 47.10
CA GLY A 8 -12.00 44.27 45.85
C GLY A 8 -10.85 45.26 45.72
N SER A 9 -9.59 44.82 45.84
CA SER A 9 -8.41 45.71 45.95
C SER A 9 -7.44 45.58 44.78
N SER A 10 -7.29 46.69 44.05
CA SER A 10 -6.40 46.93 42.88
C SER A 10 -4.94 46.54 43.13
N GLU A 11 -4.37 45.69 42.26
CA GLU A 11 -3.48 46.06 41.13
C GLU A 11 -2.14 46.70 41.50
N SER A 12 -1.05 45.97 41.22
CA SER A 12 0.33 46.42 41.36
C SER A 12 0.74 47.37 40.22
N LEU A 13 1.10 48.61 40.56
CA LEU A 13 1.53 49.60 39.57
C LEU A 13 2.78 49.17 38.78
N SER A 14 2.81 49.56 37.51
CA SER A 14 3.89 49.23 36.58
C SER A 14 5.23 49.86 36.99
N ARG A 15 6.33 49.16 36.71
CA ARG A 15 7.72 49.63 36.93
C ARG A 15 8.02 50.99 36.29
N LYS A 16 7.26 51.40 35.26
CA LYS A 16 7.33 52.74 34.64
C LYS A 16 6.71 53.85 35.52
N GLN A 17 5.63 53.55 36.25
CA GLN A 17 5.00 54.49 37.18
C GLN A 17 5.88 54.68 38.42
N GLN A 18 6.55 53.61 38.89
CA GLN A 18 7.54 53.69 39.98
C GLN A 18 8.76 54.55 39.61
N LEU A 19 9.24 54.46 38.35
CA LEU A 19 10.31 55.32 37.83
C LEU A 19 9.87 56.79 37.70
N ALA A 20 8.62 57.04 37.29
CA ALA A 20 8.07 58.40 37.19
C ALA A 20 7.93 59.08 38.56
N HIS A 21 7.59 58.33 39.62
CA HIS A 21 7.51 58.84 40.99
C HIS A 21 8.89 59.26 41.52
N LYS A 22 9.91 58.39 41.36
CA LYS A 22 11.29 58.70 41.77
C LYS A 22 11.86 59.91 41.05
N PHE A 23 11.57 60.07 39.76
CA PHE A 23 12.00 61.23 38.98
C PHE A 23 11.29 62.52 39.42
N PHE A 24 10.08 62.43 40.00
CA PHE A 24 9.38 63.57 40.61
C PHE A 24 9.99 63.95 41.96
N GLU A 25 10.29 62.96 42.82
CA GLU A 25 10.96 63.17 44.11
C GLU A 25 12.35 63.82 43.92
N GLU A 26 13.14 63.39 42.93
CA GLU A 26 14.43 64.01 42.58
C GLU A 26 14.31 65.45 42.04
N THR A 27 13.11 65.91 41.64
CA THR A 27 12.90 67.31 41.21
C THR A 27 12.47 68.27 42.31
N GLU A 28 12.06 67.76 43.49
CA GLU A 28 11.76 68.60 44.66
C GLU A 28 13.01 68.97 45.47
N GLU A 29 14.15 68.32 45.22
CA GLU A 29 15.46 68.67 45.81
C GLU A 29 16.18 69.82 45.08
N LEU A 30 15.65 70.31 43.96
CA LEU A 30 16.20 71.47 43.23
C LEU A 30 15.86 72.79 43.94
N SER A 31 16.90 73.50 44.37
CA SER A 31 16.82 74.74 45.16
C SER A 31 15.73 75.72 44.69
N PRO A 32 14.93 76.32 45.60
CA PRO A 32 13.82 77.21 45.24
C PRO A 32 14.21 78.42 44.36
N ARG A 33 15.49 78.80 44.31
CA ARG A 33 16.00 79.82 43.38
C ARG A 33 15.93 79.40 41.90
N ILE A 34 16.12 78.12 41.58
CA ILE A 34 16.05 77.61 40.21
C ILE A 34 14.60 77.64 39.71
N ILE A 35 13.65 77.34 40.60
CA ILE A 35 12.21 77.40 40.32
C ILE A 35 11.77 78.85 40.04
N GLU A 36 12.31 79.85 40.73
CA GLU A 36 12.04 81.27 40.42
C GLU A 36 12.63 81.73 39.09
N ILE A 37 13.84 81.31 38.74
CA ILE A 37 14.47 81.64 37.45
C ILE A 37 13.62 81.07 36.29
N ILE A 38 13.21 79.81 36.38
CA ILE A 38 12.35 79.18 35.36
C ILE A 38 10.99 79.89 35.27
N LYS A 39 10.37 80.25 36.41
CA LYS A 39 9.08 80.98 36.43
C LYS A 39 9.19 82.38 35.81
N THR A 40 10.25 83.13 36.11
CA THR A 40 10.45 84.48 35.57
C THR A 40 10.76 84.46 34.08
N GLU A 41 11.57 83.51 33.62
CA GLU A 41 11.93 83.34 32.21
C GLU A 41 10.75 82.82 31.34
N MET A 42 9.86 82.01 31.93
CA MET A 42 8.58 81.63 31.30
C MET A 42 7.56 82.78 31.23
N MET A 43 7.55 83.72 32.18
CA MET A 43 6.67 84.89 32.12
C MET A 43 7.15 85.97 31.13
N TYR A 44 8.47 86.13 30.95
CA TYR A 44 9.01 87.22 30.12
C TYR A 44 8.83 86.99 28.61
N ASN A 45 8.79 85.74 28.16
CA ASN A 45 8.65 85.40 26.74
C ASN A 45 7.22 85.49 26.17
N ASN A 46 6.22 85.89 26.98
CA ASN A 46 4.79 85.79 26.64
C ASN A 46 4.13 87.11 26.19
N LYS A 47 4.89 88.02 25.55
CA LYS A 47 4.39 89.35 25.08
C LYS A 47 4.65 89.69 23.60
N LYS A 48 5.16 88.77 22.79
CA LYS A 48 5.04 88.80 21.31
C LYS A 48 4.37 87.51 20.83
N TYR A 49 3.82 87.54 19.62
CA TYR A 49 3.14 86.39 18.96
C TYR A 49 1.71 86.03 19.41
N LYS A 50 0.89 86.99 19.84
CA LYS A 50 -0.58 86.80 19.96
C LYS A 50 -1.34 86.65 18.61
N TYR A 51 -0.65 86.66 17.48
CA TYR A 51 -1.25 86.61 16.12
C TYR A 51 -0.76 85.44 15.24
N ALA A 52 -0.16 84.38 15.83
CA ALA A 52 0.42 83.25 15.07
C ALA A 52 -0.12 81.86 15.47
N ILE A 53 -1.22 81.78 16.22
CA ILE A 53 -1.71 80.53 16.83
C ILE A 53 -2.75 79.78 15.95
N ALA A 54 -3.27 80.42 14.89
CA ALA A 54 -4.39 79.89 14.10
C ALA A 54 -4.06 78.78 13.07
N SER A 55 -2.78 78.49 12.75
CA SER A 55 -2.39 77.44 11.78
C SER A 55 -1.44 76.37 12.32
N PHE A 56 -0.91 76.56 13.54
CA PHE A 56 0.12 75.69 14.13
C PHE A 56 -0.32 74.26 14.53
N PRO A 57 -1.56 74.00 14.99
CA PRO A 57 -1.94 72.67 15.51
C PRO A 57 -1.87 71.52 14.48
N PHE A 58 -2.27 71.79 13.22
CA PHE A 58 -2.43 70.74 12.21
C PHE A 58 -1.08 70.20 11.71
N LEU A 59 -0.08 71.07 11.56
CA LEU A 59 1.27 70.67 11.13
C LEU A 59 2.00 69.90 12.23
N LEU A 60 1.86 70.31 13.50
CA LEU A 60 2.39 69.56 14.65
C LEU A 60 1.75 68.17 14.76
N TYR A 61 0.43 68.04 14.59
CA TYR A 61 -0.24 66.74 14.62
C TYR A 61 0.26 65.81 13.50
N LYS A 62 0.42 66.33 12.27
CA LYS A 62 0.90 65.55 11.13
C LYS A 62 2.35 65.10 11.31
N TRP A 63 3.21 65.98 11.85
CA TRP A 63 4.60 65.66 12.21
C TRP A 63 4.69 64.63 13.34
N TYR A 64 3.92 64.80 14.42
CA TYR A 64 3.86 63.87 15.55
C TYR A 64 3.33 62.47 15.17
N SER A 65 2.34 62.41 14.28
CA SER A 65 1.83 61.15 13.73
C SER A 65 2.89 60.42 12.87
N SER A 66 3.61 61.17 12.03
CA SER A 66 4.72 60.64 11.22
C SER A 66 5.87 60.11 12.09
N LEU A 67 6.26 60.86 13.14
CA LEU A 67 7.28 60.46 14.09
C LEU A 67 6.90 59.18 14.86
N ASN A 68 5.64 59.08 15.31
CA ASN A 68 5.12 57.87 15.97
C ASN A 68 4.98 56.65 15.04
N LYS A 69 4.84 56.85 13.72
CA LYS A 69 4.95 55.76 12.75
C LYS A 69 6.39 55.27 12.66
N TYR A 70 7.34 56.17 12.39
CA TYR A 70 8.77 55.84 12.30
C TYR A 70 9.32 55.17 13.58
N LEU A 71 8.94 55.65 14.77
CA LEU A 71 9.35 55.03 16.04
C LEU A 71 8.78 53.61 16.21
N ARG A 72 7.53 53.36 15.80
CA ARG A 72 6.96 51.99 15.82
C ARG A 72 7.67 51.07 14.84
N ASP A 73 7.92 51.53 13.62
CA ASP A 73 8.60 50.73 12.59
C ASP A 73 10.06 50.42 13.01
N LYS A 74 10.76 51.38 13.65
CA LYS A 74 12.11 51.17 14.19
C LYS A 74 12.15 50.20 15.38
N VAL A 75 11.17 50.29 16.30
CA VAL A 75 11.04 49.33 17.41
C VAL A 75 10.69 47.93 16.89
N ARG A 76 9.85 47.83 15.85
CA ARG A 76 9.53 46.57 15.19
C ARG A 76 10.77 45.93 14.55
N GLY A 77 11.54 46.70 13.77
CA GLY A 77 12.79 46.23 13.17
C GLY A 77 13.83 45.80 14.21
N MET A 78 13.94 46.52 15.34
CA MET A 78 14.78 46.09 16.48
C MET A 78 14.29 44.79 17.12
N ALA A 79 12.98 44.54 17.19
CA ALA A 79 12.42 43.30 17.71
C ALA A 79 12.63 42.11 16.74
N GLU A 80 12.47 42.33 15.44
CA GLU A 80 12.70 41.33 14.38
C GLU A 80 14.21 40.98 14.29
N SER A 81 15.10 41.97 14.32
CA SER A 81 16.56 41.76 14.37
C SER A 81 16.98 40.94 15.61
N LYS A 82 16.40 41.20 16.78
CA LYS A 82 16.65 40.38 17.98
C LYS A 82 16.22 38.92 17.81
N ARG A 83 15.07 38.64 17.18
CA ARG A 83 14.63 37.25 16.93
C ARG A 83 15.65 36.49 16.06
N VAL A 84 16.09 37.10 14.96
CA VAL A 84 17.05 36.50 14.02
C VAL A 84 18.39 36.16 14.70
N VAL A 85 18.83 36.96 15.67
CA VAL A 85 20.05 36.67 16.46
C VAL A 85 19.85 35.43 17.36
N TYR A 86 18.74 35.34 18.09
CA TYR A 86 18.45 34.17 18.94
C TYR A 86 18.27 32.88 18.13
N GLU A 87 17.69 32.97 16.94
CA GLU A 87 17.48 31.84 16.04
C GLU A 87 18.80 31.27 15.51
N LYS A 88 19.78 32.13 15.16
CA LYS A 88 21.12 31.68 14.75
C LYS A 88 21.89 30.99 15.88
N THR A 89 21.74 31.42 17.14
CA THR A 89 22.41 30.77 18.28
C THR A 89 21.89 29.38 18.61
N ALA A 90 20.73 28.96 18.08
CA ALA A 90 20.16 27.63 18.36
C ALA A 90 20.83 26.49 17.55
N HIS A 91 21.47 26.83 16.42
CA HIS A 91 22.02 25.84 15.47
C HIS A 91 23.16 24.98 16.07
N ASP A 92 23.88 25.49 17.07
CA ASP A 92 25.03 24.80 17.69
C ASP A 92 24.63 23.58 18.56
N THR A 93 23.32 23.31 18.68
CA THR A 93 22.77 22.14 19.40
C THR A 93 21.99 21.16 18.51
N SER A 94 22.13 21.29 17.18
CA SER A 94 21.37 20.60 16.14
C SER A 94 21.45 19.05 16.12
N PHE A 95 22.27 18.42 16.97
CA PHE A 95 22.33 16.95 17.13
C PHE A 95 21.21 16.40 18.02
N ARG A 96 20.50 17.26 18.76
CA ARG A 96 19.36 16.89 19.61
C ARG A 96 18.06 16.97 18.82
N ARG A 97 17.22 15.94 18.90
CA ARG A 97 15.89 15.93 18.25
C ARG A 97 15.02 17.07 18.80
N THR A 98 14.92 18.15 18.03
CA THR A 98 14.05 19.30 18.31
C THR A 98 12.61 18.94 17.91
N TRP A 99 11.65 19.36 18.75
CA TRP A 99 10.23 19.28 18.40
C TRP A 99 9.88 20.52 17.57
N ASP A 100 9.61 20.32 16.29
CA ASP A 100 9.16 21.39 15.41
C ASP A 100 7.74 21.82 15.81
N LYS A 101 7.65 22.98 16.46
CA LYS A 101 6.39 23.50 17.02
C LYS A 101 5.32 23.66 15.92
N GLU A 102 5.71 23.98 14.69
CA GLU A 102 4.77 24.16 13.59
C GLU A 102 4.27 22.82 13.05
N GLU A 103 5.14 21.81 12.90
CA GLU A 103 4.72 20.45 12.53
C GLU A 103 3.76 19.86 13.57
N PHE A 104 4.07 20.03 14.85
CA PHE A 104 3.24 19.52 15.95
C PHE A 104 1.94 20.33 16.13
N GLU A 105 1.93 21.64 15.92
CA GLU A 105 0.69 22.42 15.90
C GLU A 105 -0.20 22.02 14.72
N ARG A 106 0.37 21.89 13.51
CA ARG A 106 -0.34 21.40 12.32
C ARG A 106 -0.94 20.00 12.57
N ARG A 107 -0.17 19.10 13.18
CA ARG A 107 -0.60 17.73 13.53
C ARG A 107 -1.61 17.67 14.68
N ALA A 108 -1.59 18.64 15.59
CA ALA A 108 -2.63 18.80 16.62
C ALA A 108 -3.93 19.37 16.02
N ARG A 109 -3.82 20.37 15.14
CA ARG A 109 -4.94 20.98 14.42
C ARG A 109 -5.65 19.97 13.51
N GLU A 110 -4.88 19.12 12.83
CA GLU A 110 -5.39 18.04 11.98
C GLU A 110 -6.12 16.96 12.80
N ARG A 111 -5.53 16.49 13.92
CA ARG A 111 -6.23 15.55 14.83
C ARG A 111 -7.52 16.14 15.40
N ALA A 112 -7.46 17.39 15.89
CA ALA A 112 -8.65 18.07 16.42
C ALA A 112 -9.73 18.30 15.35
N ARG A 113 -9.35 18.41 14.07
CA ARG A 113 -10.28 18.45 12.94
C ARG A 113 -10.92 17.07 12.73
N GLN A 114 -10.12 16.02 12.63
CA GLN A 114 -10.59 14.64 12.44
C GLN A 114 -11.50 14.18 13.59
N GLU A 115 -11.18 14.53 14.84
CA GLU A 115 -12.02 14.24 16.01
C GLU A 115 -13.39 14.94 15.94
N ARG A 116 -13.45 16.20 15.47
CA ARG A 116 -14.73 16.90 15.24
C ARG A 116 -15.53 16.29 14.10
N GLU A 117 -14.88 15.94 12.99
CA GLU A 117 -15.53 15.28 11.84
C GLU A 117 -16.09 13.90 12.24
N GLN A 118 -15.36 13.13 13.06
CA GLN A 118 -15.84 11.87 13.64
C GLN A 118 -17.01 12.08 14.60
N GLN A 119 -16.99 13.10 15.46
CA GLN A 119 -18.13 13.43 16.33
C GLN A 119 -19.38 13.83 15.54
N GLU A 120 -19.25 14.65 14.48
CA GLU A 120 -20.35 14.99 13.57
C GLU A 120 -20.96 13.73 12.94
N ASP A 121 -20.13 12.76 12.54
CA ASP A 121 -20.58 11.52 11.91
C ASP A 121 -21.18 10.51 12.89
N GLU A 122 -20.69 10.41 14.13
CA GLU A 122 -21.34 9.62 15.18
C GLU A 122 -22.69 10.21 15.59
N ASP A 123 -22.81 11.54 15.69
CA ASP A 123 -24.08 12.22 15.95
C ASP A 123 -25.08 12.05 14.79
N ARG A 124 -24.61 11.97 13.55
CA ARG A 124 -25.43 11.61 12.37
C ARG A 124 -25.91 10.17 12.45
N LYS A 125 -25.02 9.21 12.73
CA LYS A 125 -25.38 7.79 12.93
C LYS A 125 -26.42 7.61 14.04
N ARG A 126 -26.26 8.30 15.17
CA ARG A 126 -27.25 8.31 16.28
C ARG A 126 -28.63 8.81 15.85
N LYS A 127 -28.69 9.74 14.89
CA LYS A 127 -29.92 10.28 14.29
C LYS A 127 -30.44 9.42 13.12
N GLY A 128 -29.80 8.29 12.80
CA GLY A 128 -30.14 7.45 11.64
C GLY A 128 -29.77 8.06 10.28
N ILE A 129 -29.05 9.18 10.27
CA ILE A 129 -28.62 9.89 9.07
C ILE A 129 -27.24 9.38 8.66
N LYS A 130 -26.98 9.24 7.36
CA LYS A 130 -25.67 8.83 6.87
C LYS A 130 -24.57 9.86 7.24
N PRO A 131 -23.32 9.40 7.48
CA PRO A 131 -22.14 10.26 7.61
C PRO A 131 -22.06 11.32 6.51
N LYS A 132 -21.51 12.49 6.85
CA LYS A 132 -21.30 13.62 5.92
C LYS A 132 -20.28 13.27 4.85
N TYR A 133 -19.20 12.60 5.28
CA TYR A 133 -18.16 12.03 4.43
C TYR A 133 -18.17 10.51 4.59
N SER A 134 -19.16 9.85 3.99
CA SER A 134 -19.08 8.40 3.82
C SER A 134 -18.12 8.08 2.66
N GLU A 135 -17.38 6.97 2.70
CA GLU A 135 -16.54 6.48 1.58
C GLU A 135 -17.32 6.47 0.24
N SER A 136 -18.62 6.17 0.32
CA SER A 136 -19.59 6.16 -0.79
C SER A 136 -20.01 7.55 -1.31
N SER A 137 -19.42 8.64 -0.83
CA SER A 137 -19.64 10.03 -1.30
C SER A 137 -18.45 10.61 -2.07
N ILE A 138 -17.33 9.90 -2.11
CA ILE A 138 -16.37 10.02 -3.20
C ILE A 138 -16.99 9.26 -4.37
N ASP A 139 -17.11 9.88 -5.54
CA ASP A 139 -17.51 9.20 -6.77
C ASP A 139 -16.43 8.18 -7.13
N GLU A 140 -16.50 6.98 -6.57
CA GLU A 140 -15.63 5.87 -6.94
C GLU A 140 -15.73 5.68 -8.47
N PRO A 141 -14.60 5.69 -9.20
CA PRO A 141 -14.64 5.56 -10.65
C PRO A 141 -15.40 4.29 -11.04
N PRO A 142 -16.21 4.34 -12.11
CA PRO A 142 -17.10 3.24 -12.48
C PRO A 142 -16.29 1.95 -12.66
N ARG A 143 -16.45 1.03 -11.72
CA ARG A 143 -15.74 -0.25 -11.71
C ARG A 143 -16.09 -1.07 -12.95
N ASP A 144 -15.07 -1.58 -13.61
CA ASP A 144 -15.21 -2.42 -14.81
C ASP A 144 -16.08 -3.66 -14.53
N LEU A 145 -16.76 -4.14 -15.57
CA LEU A 145 -17.52 -5.38 -15.48
C LEU A 145 -16.59 -6.58 -15.31
N LEU A 146 -17.10 -7.65 -14.68
CA LEU A 146 -16.30 -8.84 -14.39
C LEU A 146 -15.80 -9.51 -15.68
N ARG A 147 -14.47 -9.55 -15.85
CA ARG A 147 -13.82 -10.21 -16.99
C ARG A 147 -13.32 -11.61 -16.62
N ALA A 148 -13.36 -12.52 -17.59
CA ALA A 148 -12.75 -13.84 -17.44
C ALA A 148 -11.22 -13.73 -17.41
N ARG A 149 -10.57 -14.49 -16.52
CA ARG A 149 -9.11 -14.53 -16.41
C ARG A 149 -8.50 -15.23 -17.62
N THR A 150 -7.49 -14.60 -18.22
CA THR A 150 -6.71 -15.15 -19.36
C THR A 150 -5.58 -16.08 -18.90
N GLU A 151 -4.94 -15.76 -17.78
CA GLU A 151 -3.81 -16.49 -17.22
C GLU A 151 -4.27 -17.70 -16.38
N ARG A 152 -3.48 -18.79 -16.38
CA ARG A 152 -3.72 -19.92 -15.48
C ARG A 152 -3.16 -19.64 -14.09
N VAL A 153 -3.88 -20.02 -13.05
CA VAL A 153 -3.40 -19.94 -11.67
C VAL A 153 -2.41 -21.08 -11.44
N ILE A 154 -1.14 -20.75 -11.23
CA ILE A 154 -0.10 -21.75 -10.93
C ILE A 154 -0.14 -22.03 -9.43
N LEU A 155 -0.65 -23.21 -9.06
CA LEU A 155 -0.67 -23.69 -7.67
C LEU A 155 0.52 -24.61 -7.36
N ASP A 156 1.11 -25.20 -8.39
CA ASP A 156 2.06 -26.31 -8.27
C ASP A 156 3.51 -25.85 -7.98
N ALA A 157 3.79 -24.56 -8.06
CA ALA A 157 5.14 -24.00 -7.98
C ALA A 157 5.86 -24.28 -6.65
N ASN A 158 5.10 -24.55 -5.58
CA ASN A 158 5.60 -24.81 -4.22
C ASN A 158 5.51 -26.28 -3.81
N LEU A 159 5.11 -27.19 -4.70
CA LEU A 159 5.11 -28.63 -4.41
C LEU A 159 6.54 -29.12 -4.15
N ASN A 160 6.65 -30.05 -3.20
CA ASN A 160 7.89 -30.73 -2.79
C ASN A 160 9.03 -29.79 -2.32
N LYS A 161 8.74 -28.54 -1.97
CA LYS A 161 9.73 -27.57 -1.45
C LYS A 161 9.49 -27.28 0.03
N THR A 162 10.52 -27.47 0.84
CA THR A 162 10.52 -27.07 2.26
C THR A 162 11.05 -25.65 2.40
N GLN A 163 10.27 -24.74 2.98
CA GLN A 163 10.67 -23.35 3.22
C GLN A 163 10.85 -23.08 4.71
N VAL A 164 11.98 -22.48 5.10
CA VAL A 164 12.25 -22.08 6.49
C VAL A 164 11.53 -20.77 6.80
N VAL A 165 10.72 -20.77 7.87
CA VAL A 165 9.95 -19.60 8.30
C VAL A 165 10.77 -18.76 9.28
N GLN A 166 11.15 -17.55 8.89
CA GLN A 166 11.72 -16.56 9.81
C GLN A 166 10.60 -15.66 10.33
N SER A 167 10.54 -15.43 11.65
CA SER A 167 9.44 -14.70 12.32
C SER A 167 9.32 -13.23 11.89
N THR A 168 10.40 -12.63 11.39
CA THR A 168 10.47 -11.24 10.91
C THR A 168 10.22 -11.09 9.40
N SER A 169 9.85 -12.18 8.70
CA SER A 169 9.68 -12.14 7.24
C SER A 169 8.45 -11.36 6.82
N ILE A 170 8.64 -10.47 5.84
CA ILE A 170 7.59 -9.87 4.98
C ILE A 170 6.59 -10.94 4.56
N ALA A 171 5.29 -10.62 4.57
CA ALA A 171 4.19 -11.57 4.32
C ALA A 171 4.40 -12.44 3.07
N SER A 172 4.93 -11.88 1.98
CA SER A 172 5.22 -12.58 0.71
C SER A 172 6.24 -13.73 0.83
N LYS A 173 6.97 -13.87 1.94
CA LYS A 173 7.92 -14.96 2.22
C LYS A 173 7.39 -16.00 3.22
N GLN A 174 6.18 -15.83 3.75
CA GLN A 174 5.55 -16.83 4.60
C GLN A 174 5.06 -18.03 3.76
N PRO A 175 5.08 -19.26 4.29
CA PRO A 175 4.66 -20.44 3.55
C PRO A 175 3.15 -20.39 3.25
N GLY A 176 2.80 -20.50 1.97
CA GLY A 176 1.42 -20.50 1.48
C GLY A 176 1.30 -19.85 0.10
N PHE A 177 0.06 -19.55 -0.29
CA PHE A 177 -0.28 -18.80 -1.50
C PHE A 177 -0.44 -17.32 -1.13
N TYR A 178 0.44 -16.47 -1.65
CA TYR A 178 0.40 -15.02 -1.40
C TYR A 178 -0.39 -14.29 -2.48
N CYS A 179 -1.36 -13.47 -2.06
CA CYS A 179 -2.11 -12.58 -2.95
C CYS A 179 -1.53 -11.16 -2.91
N LYS A 180 -1.11 -10.64 -4.08
CA LYS A 180 -0.55 -9.28 -4.22
C LYS A 180 -1.57 -8.17 -3.92
N GLU A 181 -2.80 -8.31 -4.41
CA GLU A 181 -3.83 -7.26 -4.33
C GLU A 181 -4.43 -7.10 -2.91
N CYS A 182 -4.31 -8.14 -2.08
CA CYS A 182 -4.93 -8.21 -0.75
C CYS A 182 -3.92 -8.25 0.40
N ASP A 183 -2.62 -8.29 0.09
CA ASP A 183 -1.49 -8.45 1.03
C ASP A 183 -1.69 -9.55 2.09
N CYS A 184 -2.30 -10.67 1.69
CA CYS A 184 -2.59 -11.78 2.58
C CYS A 184 -2.03 -13.11 2.06
N VAL A 185 -1.65 -13.97 3.00
CA VAL A 185 -1.16 -15.32 2.74
C VAL A 185 -2.26 -16.31 3.11
N VAL A 186 -2.65 -17.11 2.13
CA VAL A 186 -3.65 -18.17 2.28
C VAL A 186 -2.94 -19.51 2.29
N LYS A 187 -3.25 -20.37 3.26
CA LYS A 187 -2.52 -21.63 3.46
C LYS A 187 -2.89 -22.70 2.43
N ASP A 188 -4.18 -22.81 2.12
CA ASP A 188 -4.75 -23.87 1.30
C ASP A 188 -5.06 -23.39 -0.13
N SER A 189 -4.92 -24.29 -1.11
CA SER A 189 -5.16 -23.99 -2.53
C SER A 189 -6.62 -23.66 -2.82
N VAL A 190 -7.57 -24.38 -2.22
CA VAL A 190 -9.01 -24.14 -2.38
C VAL A 190 -9.39 -22.76 -1.82
N ASN A 191 -8.96 -22.46 -0.60
CA ASN A 191 -9.19 -21.16 0.03
C ASN A 191 -8.52 -20.01 -0.74
N TYR A 192 -7.39 -20.26 -1.43
CA TYR A 192 -6.76 -19.26 -2.31
C TYR A 192 -7.57 -19.00 -3.58
N LEU A 193 -8.19 -20.02 -4.18
CA LEU A 193 -9.13 -19.86 -5.30
C LEU A 193 -10.38 -19.08 -4.87
N ASP A 194 -10.96 -19.43 -3.72
CA ASP A 194 -12.11 -18.72 -3.13
C ASP A 194 -11.77 -17.27 -2.75
N HIS A 195 -10.55 -17.03 -2.28
CA HIS A 195 -10.04 -15.69 -2.01
C HIS A 195 -10.03 -14.82 -3.27
N ILE A 196 -9.46 -15.33 -4.38
CA ILE A 196 -9.40 -14.57 -5.65
C ILE A 196 -10.80 -14.37 -6.24
N ASN A 197 -11.68 -15.35 -6.12
CA ASN A 197 -13.08 -15.24 -6.54
C ASN A 197 -13.92 -14.36 -5.57
N GLY A 198 -13.35 -13.96 -4.43
CA GLY A 198 -14.02 -13.23 -3.37
C GLY A 198 -14.28 -11.76 -3.71
N LYS A 199 -15.42 -11.25 -3.23
CA LYS A 199 -15.84 -9.83 -3.35
C LYS A 199 -14.77 -8.82 -2.93
N LYS A 200 -13.95 -9.15 -1.92
CA LYS A 200 -12.88 -8.25 -1.44
C LYS A 200 -11.77 -8.12 -2.50
N HIS A 201 -11.30 -9.22 -3.06
CA HIS A 201 -10.23 -9.24 -4.05
C HIS A 201 -10.66 -8.57 -5.37
N GLN A 202 -11.87 -8.87 -5.87
CA GLN A 202 -12.36 -8.25 -7.10
C GLN A 202 -12.56 -6.74 -6.98
N ARG A 203 -12.94 -6.23 -5.79
CA ARG A 203 -12.98 -4.78 -5.52
C ARG A 203 -11.59 -4.14 -5.53
N ALA A 204 -10.58 -4.81 -4.98
CA ALA A 204 -9.19 -4.34 -5.01
C ALA A 204 -8.66 -4.25 -6.46
N LEU A 205 -9.04 -5.21 -7.32
CA LEU A 205 -8.79 -5.18 -8.77
C LEU A 205 -9.61 -4.12 -9.54
N GLY A 206 -10.46 -3.32 -8.89
CA GLY A 206 -11.31 -2.34 -9.56
C GLY A 206 -12.48 -2.93 -10.36
N MET A 207 -12.77 -4.22 -10.22
CA MET A 207 -13.87 -4.89 -10.91
C MET A 207 -15.14 -5.00 -10.05
N SER A 208 -16.28 -4.93 -10.72
CA SER A 208 -17.60 -5.24 -10.18
C SER A 208 -17.94 -6.70 -10.43
N MET A 209 -18.59 -7.39 -9.47
CA MET A 209 -19.11 -8.76 -9.66
C MET A 209 -20.21 -8.88 -10.75
N LYS A 210 -20.63 -7.77 -11.36
CA LYS A 210 -21.63 -7.77 -12.42
C LYS A 210 -20.98 -8.18 -13.75
N VAL A 211 -21.51 -9.22 -14.37
CA VAL A 211 -21.11 -9.69 -15.71
C VAL A 211 -21.91 -8.92 -16.77
N GLU A 212 -21.31 -8.69 -17.94
CA GLU A 212 -22.00 -8.16 -19.12
C GLU A 212 -23.12 -9.11 -19.59
N ARG A 213 -24.18 -8.57 -20.19
CA ARG A 213 -25.21 -9.40 -20.84
C ARG A 213 -24.74 -9.80 -22.24
N SER A 214 -24.69 -11.09 -22.51
CA SER A 214 -24.24 -11.60 -23.80
C SER A 214 -25.11 -11.15 -24.97
N THR A 215 -24.51 -10.74 -26.08
CA THR A 215 -25.22 -10.41 -27.32
C THR A 215 -25.40 -11.65 -28.22
N ILE A 216 -26.34 -11.58 -29.17
CA ILE A 216 -26.61 -12.67 -30.12
C ILE A 216 -25.34 -13.03 -30.92
N ASP A 217 -24.54 -12.05 -31.31
CA ASP A 217 -23.35 -12.30 -32.13
C ASP A 217 -22.17 -12.87 -31.32
N GLN A 218 -22.03 -12.47 -30.04
CA GLN A 218 -21.13 -13.15 -29.11
C GLN A 218 -21.51 -14.64 -28.94
N ILE A 219 -22.81 -14.96 -28.90
CA ILE A 219 -23.31 -16.34 -28.81
C ILE A 219 -22.99 -17.13 -30.09
N LYS A 220 -23.23 -16.58 -31.29
CA LYS A 220 -22.85 -17.21 -32.56
C LYS A 220 -21.35 -17.51 -32.64
N ALA A 221 -20.51 -16.50 -32.37
CA ALA A 221 -19.06 -16.65 -32.36
C ALA A 221 -18.59 -17.72 -31.34
N LYS A 222 -19.27 -17.82 -30.18
CA LYS A 222 -18.97 -18.86 -29.19
C LYS A 222 -19.35 -20.25 -29.68
N PHE A 223 -20.50 -20.42 -30.34
CA PHE A 223 -20.89 -21.70 -30.94
C PHE A 223 -19.94 -22.14 -32.05
N GLU A 224 -19.51 -21.23 -32.92
CA GLU A 224 -18.51 -21.53 -33.96
C GLU A 224 -17.18 -21.96 -33.37
N HIS A 225 -16.68 -21.27 -32.34
CA HIS A 225 -15.46 -21.66 -31.63
C HIS A 225 -15.62 -23.02 -30.94
N LEU A 226 -16.77 -23.31 -30.32
CA LEU A 226 -17.01 -24.61 -29.68
C LEU A 226 -17.11 -25.75 -30.70
N LYS A 227 -17.71 -25.50 -31.87
CA LYS A 227 -17.75 -26.46 -32.98
C LYS A 227 -16.34 -26.77 -33.49
N LYS A 228 -15.54 -25.74 -33.80
CA LYS A 228 -14.13 -25.91 -34.21
C LYS A 228 -13.30 -26.69 -33.18
N LYS A 229 -13.40 -26.32 -31.89
CA LYS A 229 -12.70 -27.04 -30.81
C LYS A 229 -13.12 -28.52 -30.72
N LYS A 230 -14.41 -28.82 -30.90
CA LYS A 230 -14.90 -30.21 -30.91
C LYS A 230 -14.41 -30.99 -32.13
N GLU A 231 -14.34 -30.36 -33.30
CA GLU A 231 -13.78 -30.95 -34.52
C GLU A 231 -12.27 -31.20 -34.38
N GLU A 232 -11.52 -30.26 -33.78
CA GLU A 232 -10.10 -30.42 -33.43
C GLU A 232 -9.89 -31.58 -32.44
N GLU A 233 -10.66 -31.64 -31.35
CA GLU A 233 -10.62 -32.75 -30.38
C GLU A 233 -10.92 -34.11 -31.03
N GLN A 234 -11.90 -34.16 -31.94
CA GLN A 234 -12.23 -35.37 -32.71
C GLN A 234 -11.11 -35.75 -33.69
N GLN A 235 -10.47 -34.78 -34.35
CA GLN A 235 -9.32 -35.03 -35.24
C GLN A 235 -8.10 -35.52 -34.45
N ILE A 236 -7.83 -34.96 -33.27
CA ILE A 236 -6.74 -35.41 -32.38
C ILE A 236 -7.01 -36.85 -31.94
N TYR A 237 -8.22 -37.16 -31.48
CA TYR A 237 -8.61 -38.51 -31.09
C TYR A 237 -8.53 -39.50 -32.27
N GLY A 238 -8.98 -39.11 -33.46
CA GLY A 238 -8.88 -39.91 -34.68
C GLY A 238 -7.44 -40.18 -35.09
N LYS A 239 -6.55 -39.18 -35.02
CA LYS A 239 -5.10 -39.35 -35.27
C LYS A 239 -4.47 -40.33 -34.28
N TYR A 240 -4.74 -40.15 -32.98
CA TYR A 240 -4.28 -41.05 -31.92
C TYR A 240 -4.79 -42.48 -32.10
N ALA A 241 -6.05 -42.67 -32.52
CA ALA A 241 -6.60 -43.98 -32.82
C ALA A 241 -5.89 -44.66 -34.01
N ILE A 242 -5.64 -43.91 -35.10
CA ILE A 242 -4.90 -44.41 -36.27
C ILE A 242 -3.45 -44.77 -35.92
N GLU A 243 -2.79 -43.94 -35.11
CA GLU A 243 -1.43 -44.17 -34.62
C GLU A 243 -1.35 -45.45 -33.78
N LYS A 244 -2.25 -45.60 -32.80
CA LYS A 244 -2.36 -46.81 -31.97
C LYS A 244 -2.69 -48.07 -32.79
N CYS A 245 -3.52 -47.96 -33.83
CA CYS A 245 -3.77 -49.07 -34.76
C CYS A 245 -2.51 -49.47 -35.55
N LYS A 246 -1.67 -48.49 -35.97
CA LYS A 246 -0.39 -48.77 -36.64
C LYS A 246 0.62 -49.43 -35.71
N GLU A 247 0.75 -48.96 -34.47
CA GLU A 247 1.60 -49.58 -33.45
C GLU A 247 1.21 -51.04 -33.20
N ASN A 248 -0.10 -51.31 -33.03
CA ASN A 248 -0.60 -52.67 -32.83
C ASN A 248 -0.31 -53.56 -34.06
N MET A 249 -0.53 -53.04 -35.29
CA MET A 249 -0.20 -53.76 -36.53
C MET A 249 1.30 -54.09 -36.64
N GLN A 250 2.16 -53.17 -36.20
CA GLN A 250 3.61 -53.40 -36.17
C GLN A 250 3.99 -54.48 -35.17
N LYS A 251 3.39 -54.50 -33.96
CA LYS A 251 3.58 -55.56 -32.97
C LYS A 251 3.15 -56.93 -33.51
N PHE A 252 1.93 -57.05 -34.04
CA PHE A 252 1.51 -58.30 -34.69
C PHE A 252 2.46 -58.77 -35.81
N ARG A 253 3.10 -57.83 -36.53
CA ARG A 253 4.11 -58.15 -37.54
C ARG A 253 5.45 -58.60 -36.95
N THR A 254 5.93 -57.99 -35.86
CA THR A 254 7.14 -58.45 -35.17
C THR A 254 6.93 -59.84 -34.59
N ASP A 255 5.83 -60.03 -33.85
CA ASP A 255 5.46 -61.28 -33.19
C ASP A 255 5.30 -62.42 -34.23
N ALA A 256 4.72 -62.13 -35.41
CA ALA A 256 4.66 -63.09 -36.52
C ALA A 256 6.04 -63.43 -37.11
N THR A 257 6.97 -62.47 -37.21
CA THR A 257 8.34 -62.76 -37.68
C THR A 257 9.19 -63.48 -36.64
N GLU A 258 8.94 -63.26 -35.35
CA GLU A 258 9.61 -63.95 -34.24
C GLU A 258 9.16 -65.41 -34.18
N THR A 259 7.85 -65.66 -34.13
CA THR A 259 7.28 -67.03 -34.20
C THR A 259 7.69 -67.79 -35.47
N THR A 260 7.84 -67.13 -36.61
CA THR A 260 8.38 -67.78 -37.83
C THR A 260 9.83 -68.23 -37.64
N LYS A 261 10.70 -67.37 -37.09
CA LYS A 261 12.11 -67.71 -36.80
C LYS A 261 12.24 -68.79 -35.73
N GLU A 262 11.39 -68.77 -34.71
CA GLU A 262 11.33 -69.83 -33.69
C GLU A 262 10.95 -71.18 -34.31
N ASN A 263 9.96 -71.19 -35.21
CA ASN A 263 9.57 -72.40 -35.93
C ASN A 263 10.67 -72.90 -36.90
N GLU A 264 11.34 -72.01 -37.61
CA GLU A 264 12.51 -72.34 -38.46
C GLU A 264 13.68 -72.90 -37.63
N GLY A 265 13.98 -72.29 -36.48
CA GLY A 265 15.02 -72.77 -35.56
C GLY A 265 14.67 -74.13 -34.93
N ASN A 266 13.41 -74.32 -34.55
CA ASN A 266 12.91 -75.62 -34.06
C ASN A 266 12.97 -76.69 -35.15
N PHE A 267 12.60 -76.36 -36.39
CA PHE A 267 12.70 -77.28 -37.53
C PHE A 267 14.15 -77.65 -37.84
N ALA A 268 15.07 -76.66 -37.87
CA ALA A 268 16.50 -76.91 -38.05
C ALA A 268 17.05 -77.86 -36.98
N ASN A 269 16.73 -77.61 -35.71
CA ASN A 269 17.11 -78.48 -34.58
C ASN A 269 16.55 -79.91 -34.75
N ILE A 270 15.28 -80.06 -35.12
CA ILE A 270 14.69 -81.37 -35.45
C ILE A 270 15.46 -82.06 -36.59
N THR A 271 15.79 -81.36 -37.68
CA THR A 271 16.54 -81.95 -38.79
C THR A 271 17.98 -82.34 -38.41
N GLU A 272 18.65 -81.58 -37.56
CA GLU A 272 19.95 -81.96 -37.01
C GLU A 272 19.85 -83.20 -36.12
N VAL A 273 18.79 -83.31 -35.30
CA VAL A 273 18.53 -84.51 -34.49
C VAL A 273 18.25 -85.72 -35.37
N THR A 274 17.46 -85.61 -36.45
CA THR A 274 17.19 -86.74 -37.36
C THR A 274 18.43 -87.15 -38.15
N LEU A 275 19.21 -86.21 -38.68
CA LEU A 275 20.48 -86.52 -39.36
C LEU A 275 21.52 -87.15 -38.43
N ASN A 276 21.54 -86.75 -37.15
CA ASN A 276 22.37 -87.40 -36.14
C ASN A 276 21.84 -88.78 -35.71
N PHE A 277 20.52 -89.01 -35.80
CA PHE A 277 19.90 -90.32 -35.59
C PHE A 277 20.23 -91.27 -36.75
N GLU A 278 20.11 -90.84 -38.01
CA GLU A 278 20.50 -91.64 -39.19
C GLU A 278 21.99 -92.01 -39.15
N LYS A 279 22.88 -91.06 -38.82
CA LYS A 279 24.33 -91.30 -38.69
C LYS A 279 24.72 -92.25 -37.54
N LYS A 280 23.83 -92.49 -36.58
CA LYS A 280 24.05 -93.41 -35.44
C LYS A 280 23.14 -94.65 -35.50
N GLY A 281 22.19 -94.69 -36.44
CA GLY A 281 21.08 -95.62 -36.52
C GLY A 281 21.29 -96.74 -37.53
N SER A 282 22.49 -97.34 -37.56
CA SER A 282 22.67 -98.66 -38.17
C SER A 282 21.94 -99.70 -37.32
N TRP A 283 20.63 -99.85 -37.54
CA TRP A 283 19.87 -100.96 -36.98
C TRP A 283 20.37 -102.25 -37.62
N GLN A 284 21.15 -103.01 -36.85
CA GLN A 284 21.45 -104.40 -37.17
C GLN A 284 20.11 -105.14 -37.29
N THR A 285 19.70 -105.50 -38.50
CA THR A 285 18.52 -106.34 -38.72
C THR A 285 18.82 -107.75 -38.21
N VAL A 286 18.57 -107.98 -36.92
CA VAL A 286 18.54 -109.33 -36.37
C VAL A 286 17.25 -109.98 -36.86
N ILE A 287 17.34 -110.63 -38.02
CA ILE A 287 16.37 -111.61 -38.48
C ILE A 287 16.71 -112.93 -37.77
N PRO A 288 15.94 -113.39 -36.77
CA PRO A 288 16.20 -114.67 -36.13
C PRO A 288 15.73 -115.79 -37.06
N ASN A 289 16.66 -116.50 -37.72
CA ASN A 289 16.30 -117.67 -38.51
C ASN A 289 17.36 -118.78 -38.46
N HIS A 290 17.41 -119.50 -37.35
CA HIS A 290 17.88 -120.88 -37.29
C HIS A 290 17.07 -121.60 -36.19
N PHE A 291 16.14 -122.50 -36.52
CA PHE A 291 16.31 -123.95 -36.83
C PHE A 291 16.35 -124.83 -35.56
N MET A 292 15.24 -125.53 -35.31
CA MET A 292 15.18 -127.00 -35.10
C MET A 292 16.27 -127.67 -34.22
N TYR A 293 15.94 -128.14 -32.99
CA TYR A 293 15.52 -129.54 -32.71
C TYR A 293 15.40 -129.87 -31.19
N THR A 294 14.43 -130.75 -30.88
CA THR A 294 14.30 -131.75 -29.77
C THR A 294 15.07 -131.61 -28.44
N GLY A 295 14.33 -131.82 -27.34
CA GLY A 295 14.85 -132.09 -25.99
C GLY A 295 13.74 -132.14 -24.96
#